data_AF-A0A7J6QY49-F1
#
_entry.id   AF-A0A7J6QY49-F1
#
_cell.length_a   1.000
_cell.length_b   1.000
_cell.length_c   1.000
_cell.angle_alpha   90.00
_cell.angle_beta   90.00
_cell.angle_gamma   90.00
#
_symmetry.space_group_name_H-M   'P 1'
#
loop_
_entity.id
_entity.type
_entity.pdbx_description
1 polymer ?
#
loop_
_entity_poly.entity_id
_entity_poly.type
_entity_poly.pdbx_seq_one_letter_code
_entity_poly.pdbx_strand_id
1 'polypeptide(L)'
;MLDWARIHFYLKLSRPILWLGVLPYYLFPLGGRLDLLATWRFWLGLLYFTFPVSIMTFGINDMADTDLDKYNPSKMVQYYGNQATESELLGLWKVILVSNMIPLCIISITTADWISFPMYFAMALSLNILYNLKPFALARKAPWDLLFAPAGFLVVVSFACRLHQVPQPNTGPCLFYISSALTSHMLGELSDVDYDAPYGKRTTAVAIGKTYTCVFIGALILVQFL
;
A
#
# COMPACT_ATOMS: atom_id res chain seq x y z
N MET A 1 -1.32 31.13 -6.31
CA MET A 1 -0.37 30.51 -7.27
C MET A 1 -0.20 29.05 -6.89
N LEU A 2 -0.32 28.12 -7.85
CA LEU A 2 -0.01 26.71 -7.62
C LEU A 2 1.50 26.60 -7.34
N ASP A 3 1.87 26.04 -6.19
CA ASP A 3 3.26 25.77 -5.85
C ASP A 3 3.68 24.45 -6.52
N TRP A 4 4.25 24.56 -7.72
CA TRP A 4 4.69 23.41 -8.52
C TRP A 4 5.74 22.54 -7.80
N ALA A 5 6.57 23.14 -6.95
CA ALA A 5 7.57 22.41 -6.19
C ALA A 5 6.90 21.46 -5.18
N ARG A 6 5.86 21.94 -4.49
CA ARG A 6 5.05 21.10 -3.58
C ARG A 6 4.31 19.98 -4.30
N ILE A 7 3.73 20.26 -5.46
CA ILE A 7 3.03 19.22 -6.25
C ILE A 7 4.00 18.13 -6.65
N HIS A 8 5.17 18.52 -7.17
CA HIS A 8 6.21 17.58 -7.57
C HIS A 8 6.73 16.77 -6.38
N PHE A 9 6.86 17.39 -5.20
CA PHE A 9 7.20 16.70 -3.95
C PHE A 9 6.17 15.60 -3.61
N TYR A 10 4.88 15.93 -3.55
CA TYR A 10 3.84 14.95 -3.22
C TYR A 10 3.71 13.83 -4.27
N LEU A 11 3.93 14.16 -5.54
CA LEU A 11 3.97 13.15 -6.60
C LEU A 11 5.13 12.17 -6.38
N LYS A 12 6.33 12.65 -6.04
CA LYS A 12 7.45 11.79 -5.69
C LYS A 12 7.19 10.98 -4.41
N LEU A 13 6.61 11.61 -3.39
CA LEU A 13 6.25 10.96 -2.13
C LEU A 13 5.27 9.79 -2.33
N SER A 14 4.37 9.90 -3.31
CA SER A 14 3.44 8.82 -3.67
C SER A 14 4.08 7.62 -4.37
N ARG A 15 5.38 7.71 -4.72
CA ARG A 15 6.20 6.67 -5.39
C ARG A 15 5.53 6.06 -6.64
N PRO A 16 5.45 6.79 -7.77
CA PRO A 16 4.69 6.38 -8.96
C PRO A 16 5.04 5.02 -9.55
N ILE A 17 6.30 4.60 -9.43
CA ILE A 17 6.72 3.26 -9.89
C ILE A 17 6.06 2.15 -9.05
N LEU A 18 5.86 2.38 -7.76
CA LEU A 18 5.20 1.43 -6.87
C LEU A 18 3.68 1.40 -7.04
N TRP A 19 3.09 2.34 -7.79
CA TRP A 19 1.68 2.26 -8.17
C TRP A 19 1.38 0.97 -8.93
N LEU A 20 2.34 0.48 -9.73
CA LEU A 20 2.21 -0.79 -10.45
C LEU A 20 1.98 -1.99 -9.52
N GLY A 21 2.39 -1.90 -8.25
CA GLY A 21 2.12 -2.92 -7.24
C GLY A 21 0.67 -2.95 -6.76
N VAL A 22 -0.03 -1.81 -6.72
CA VAL A 22 -1.45 -1.75 -6.30
C VAL A 22 -2.43 -1.98 -7.46
N LEU A 23 -2.01 -1.69 -8.69
CA LEU A 23 -2.87 -1.81 -9.87
C LEU A 23 -3.55 -3.18 -10.03
N PRO A 24 -2.86 -4.34 -9.91
CA PRO A 24 -3.50 -5.65 -10.05
C PRO A 24 -4.65 -5.86 -9.07
N TYR A 25 -4.53 -5.37 -7.83
CA TYR A 25 -5.55 -5.50 -6.79
C TYR A 25 -6.78 -4.64 -7.02
N TYR A 26 -6.65 -3.55 -7.79
CA TYR A 26 -7.79 -2.76 -8.23
C TYR A 26 -8.43 -3.32 -9.51
N LEU A 27 -7.63 -3.82 -10.44
CA LEU A 27 -8.06 -4.20 -11.79
C LEU A 27 -8.58 -5.64 -11.89
N PHE A 28 -7.88 -6.62 -11.33
CA PHE A 28 -8.22 -8.04 -11.49
C PHE A 28 -9.58 -8.43 -10.90
N PRO A 29 -10.04 -7.86 -9.77
CA PRO A 29 -11.37 -8.18 -9.24
C PRO A 29 -12.51 -7.77 -10.18
N LEU A 30 -12.25 -6.87 -11.14
CA LEU A 30 -13.24 -6.43 -12.12
C LEU A 30 -13.47 -7.47 -13.23
N GLY A 31 -12.71 -8.57 -13.25
CA GLY A 31 -12.99 -9.74 -14.10
C GLY A 31 -12.97 -9.45 -15.60
N GLY A 32 -12.17 -8.48 -16.05
CA GLY A 32 -12.07 -8.12 -17.48
C GLY A 32 -13.25 -7.31 -18.03
N ARG A 33 -14.08 -6.71 -17.16
CA ARG A 33 -15.15 -5.76 -17.51
C ARG A 33 -14.61 -4.49 -18.19
N LEU A 34 -14.32 -4.54 -19.48
CA LEU A 34 -13.78 -3.41 -20.25
C LEU A 34 -14.75 -2.23 -20.38
N ASP A 35 -16.05 -2.47 -20.23
CA ASP A 35 -17.10 -1.44 -20.16
C ASP A 35 -16.82 -0.41 -19.05
N LEU A 36 -16.19 -0.84 -17.95
CA LEU A 36 -15.86 0.04 -16.83
C LEU A 36 -14.84 1.11 -17.20
N LEU A 37 -13.99 0.90 -18.21
CA LEU A 37 -13.00 1.88 -18.66
C LEU A 37 -13.65 3.16 -19.20
N ALA A 38 -14.90 3.08 -19.66
CA ALA A 38 -15.67 4.25 -20.10
C ALA A 38 -16.32 5.03 -18.93
N THR A 39 -16.22 4.52 -17.70
CA THR A 39 -16.87 5.12 -16.53
C THR A 39 -15.93 6.03 -15.76
N TRP A 40 -16.43 7.19 -15.33
CA TRP A 40 -15.66 8.10 -14.49
C TRP A 40 -15.31 7.47 -13.12
N ARG A 41 -16.16 6.58 -12.60
CA ARG A 41 -15.94 5.87 -11.33
C ARG A 41 -14.69 5.00 -11.40
N PHE A 42 -14.44 4.35 -12.54
CA PHE A 42 -13.23 3.55 -12.74
C PHE A 42 -11.98 4.39 -12.59
N TRP A 43 -11.92 5.52 -13.30
CA TRP A 43 -10.77 6.42 -13.27
C TRP A 43 -10.59 7.11 -11.91
N LEU A 44 -11.69 7.48 -11.24
CA LEU A 44 -11.61 8.05 -9.90
C LEU A 44 -11.08 7.03 -8.89
N GLY A 45 -11.56 5.79 -8.89
CA GLY A 45 -11.05 4.74 -8.01
C GLY A 45 -9.60 4.38 -8.30
N LEU A 46 -9.22 4.33 -9.59
CA LEU A 46 -7.83 4.11 -10.01
C LEU A 46 -6.92 5.23 -9.48
N LEU A 47 -7.30 6.49 -9.72
CA LEU A 47 -6.59 7.67 -9.22
C LEU A 47 -6.50 7.66 -7.69
N TYR A 48 -7.58 7.27 -7.01
CA TYR A 48 -7.66 7.23 -5.56
C TYR A 48 -6.62 6.28 -4.94
N PHE A 49 -6.43 5.09 -5.52
CA PHE A 49 -5.43 4.16 -5.03
C PHE A 49 -4.01 4.47 -5.47
N THR A 50 -3.82 4.98 -6.68
CA THR A 50 -2.48 5.32 -7.15
C THR A 50 -1.93 6.55 -6.46
N PHE A 51 -2.73 7.60 -6.22
CA PHE A 51 -2.22 8.86 -5.66
C PHE A 51 -2.60 9.09 -4.19
N PRO A 52 -3.86 9.41 -3.80
CA PRO A 52 -4.23 9.68 -2.40
C PRO A 52 -3.85 8.59 -1.39
N VAL A 53 -4.15 7.32 -1.69
CA VAL A 53 -3.82 6.20 -0.79
C VAL A 53 -2.31 5.95 -0.76
N SER A 54 -1.60 6.05 -1.90
CA SER A 54 -0.14 5.92 -1.90
C SER A 54 0.56 7.02 -1.12
N ILE A 55 0.11 8.28 -1.18
CA ILE A 55 0.62 9.35 -0.32
C ILE A 55 0.39 9.01 1.14
N MET A 56 -0.78 8.48 1.49
CA MET A 56 -1.05 8.05 2.87
C MET A 56 -0.08 6.95 3.29
N THR A 57 0.08 5.90 2.48
CA THR A 57 0.91 4.75 2.82
C THR A 57 2.39 5.09 2.90
N PHE A 58 2.95 5.68 1.84
CA PHE A 58 4.38 6.02 1.82
C PHE A 58 4.69 7.23 2.69
N GLY A 59 3.77 8.18 2.79
CA GLY A 59 3.93 9.33 3.67
C GLY A 59 3.95 8.96 5.15
N ILE A 60 3.05 8.06 5.60
CA ILE A 60 3.07 7.55 6.97
C ILE A 60 4.32 6.68 7.20
N ASN A 61 4.74 5.89 6.20
CA ASN A 61 5.98 5.12 6.28
C ASN A 61 7.20 6.03 6.47
N ASP A 62 7.36 7.06 5.64
CA ASP A 62 8.47 8.01 5.72
C ASP A 62 8.47 8.76 7.07
N MET A 63 7.30 9.12 7.60
CA MET A 63 7.19 9.69 8.96
C MET A 63 7.64 8.74 10.08
N ALA A 64 7.52 7.43 9.88
CA ALA A 64 7.91 6.42 10.87
C ALA A 64 9.42 6.08 10.80
N ASP A 65 10.01 6.26 9.61
CA ASP A 65 11.35 5.80 9.26
C ASP A 65 12.37 6.96 9.07
N THR A 66 12.00 8.23 9.33
CA THR A 66 12.85 9.42 9.10
C THR A 66 14.31 9.26 9.57
N ASP A 67 14.52 8.69 10.77
CA ASP A 67 15.86 8.50 11.34
C ASP A 67 16.67 7.37 10.66
N LEU A 68 15.98 6.32 10.19
CA LEU A 68 16.61 5.13 9.60
C LEU A 68 16.86 5.31 8.10
N ASP A 69 15.96 6.00 7.41
CA ASP A 69 16.02 6.19 5.96
C ASP A 69 17.18 7.09 5.51
N LYS A 70 17.78 7.86 6.43
CA LYS A 70 18.97 8.69 6.16
C LYS A 70 20.16 7.86 5.66
N TYR A 71 20.25 6.59 6.03
CA TYR A 71 21.41 5.74 5.77
C TYR A 71 21.14 4.63 4.75
N ASN A 72 19.92 4.53 4.19
CA ASN A 72 19.55 3.41 3.31
C ASN A 72 19.86 3.73 1.83
N PRO A 73 20.80 3.01 1.17
CA PRO A 73 21.14 3.24 -0.23
C PRO A 73 19.99 2.99 -1.21
N SER A 74 19.05 2.08 -0.89
CA SER A 74 17.91 1.79 -1.77
C SER A 74 16.90 2.95 -1.82
N LYS A 75 16.79 3.72 -0.73
CA LYS A 75 16.02 4.97 -0.65
C LYS A 75 16.74 6.15 -1.33
N MET A 76 18.03 6.04 -1.66
CA MET A 76 18.76 7.05 -2.43
C MET A 76 18.48 6.98 -3.94
N VAL A 77 17.86 5.89 -4.41
CA VAL A 77 17.36 5.82 -5.78
C VAL A 77 16.06 6.61 -5.85
N GLN A 78 16.07 7.72 -6.60
CA GLN A 78 15.00 8.73 -6.72
C GLN A 78 13.59 8.16 -7.00
N TYR A 79 13.52 6.92 -7.49
CA TYR A 79 12.29 6.20 -7.83
C TYR A 79 11.59 5.53 -6.63
N TYR A 80 12.32 5.27 -5.54
CA TYR A 80 11.82 4.58 -4.35
C TYR A 80 11.44 5.52 -3.19
N GLY A 81 11.64 6.83 -3.36
CA GLY A 81 11.29 7.85 -2.38
C GLY A 81 12.12 9.11 -2.54
N ASN A 82 11.69 10.18 -1.85
CA ASN A 82 12.52 11.35 -1.61
C ASN A 82 13.01 11.26 -0.16
N GLN A 83 14.21 11.75 0.15
CA GLN A 83 14.61 11.97 1.54
C GLN A 83 13.86 13.19 2.06
N ALA A 84 12.57 13.02 2.36
CA ALA A 84 11.73 14.08 2.87
C ALA A 84 12.27 14.50 4.24
N THR A 85 12.54 15.79 4.38
CA THR A 85 12.94 16.37 5.65
C THR A 85 11.75 16.40 6.61
N GLU A 86 12.01 16.40 7.92
CA GLU A 86 10.95 16.52 8.92
C GLU A 86 10.04 17.73 8.65
N SER A 87 10.62 18.86 8.22
CA SER A 87 9.89 20.08 7.89
C SER A 87 9.00 19.95 6.65
N GLU A 88 9.36 19.12 5.68
CA GLU A 88 8.51 18.80 4.53
C GLU A 88 7.37 17.84 4.89
N LEU A 89 7.58 16.97 5.89
CA LEU A 89 6.56 16.07 6.41
C LEU A 89 5.60 16.77 7.40
N LEU A 90 5.97 17.96 7.93
CA LEU A 90 5.09 18.76 8.77
C LEU A 90 3.79 19.13 8.01
N GLY A 91 2.66 18.70 8.56
CA GLY A 91 1.35 18.96 7.98
C GLY A 91 0.94 18.03 6.85
N LEU A 92 1.73 16.98 6.55
CA LEU A 92 1.39 15.93 5.59
C LEU A 92 0.03 15.29 5.90
N TRP A 93 -0.34 15.17 7.18
CA TRP A 93 -1.66 14.69 7.60
C TRP A 93 -2.83 15.49 6.99
N LYS A 94 -2.67 16.80 6.75
CA LYS A 94 -3.69 17.63 6.10
C LYS A 94 -3.84 17.24 4.64
N VAL A 95 -2.71 16.99 3.97
CA VAL A 95 -2.70 16.57 2.56
C VAL A 95 -3.28 15.17 2.43
N ILE A 96 -2.92 14.24 3.31
CA ILE A 96 -3.52 12.91 3.39
C ILE A 96 -5.03 13.03 3.56
N LEU A 97 -5.49 13.81 4.56
CA LEU A 97 -6.91 13.99 4.84
C LEU A 97 -7.65 14.59 3.64
N VAL A 98 -7.20 15.73 3.11
CA VAL A 98 -7.89 16.41 2.00
C VAL A 98 -7.87 15.56 0.73
N SER A 99 -6.72 15.01 0.36
CA SER A 99 -6.59 14.20 -0.87
C SER A 99 -7.41 12.91 -0.83
N ASN A 100 -7.63 12.32 0.36
CA ASN A 100 -8.47 11.14 0.49
C ASN A 100 -9.96 11.48 0.66
N MET A 101 -10.31 12.52 1.43
CA MET A 101 -11.71 12.85 1.70
C MET A 101 -12.46 13.35 0.45
N ILE A 102 -11.82 14.12 -0.43
CA ILE A 102 -12.47 14.62 -1.65
C ILE A 102 -13.00 13.48 -2.54
N PRO A 103 -12.18 12.53 -3.03
CA PRO A 103 -12.66 11.43 -3.85
C PRO A 103 -13.64 10.52 -3.09
N LEU A 104 -13.43 10.27 -1.79
CA LEU A 104 -14.35 9.47 -0.98
C LEU A 104 -15.72 10.13 -0.84
N CYS A 105 -15.79 11.45 -0.64
CA CYS A 105 -17.06 12.18 -0.62
C CYS A 105 -17.77 12.09 -1.97
N ILE A 106 -17.05 12.29 -3.08
CA ILE A 106 -17.62 12.14 -4.44
C ILE A 106 -18.18 10.73 -4.64
N ILE A 107 -17.41 9.71 -4.27
CA ILE A 107 -17.84 8.31 -4.37
C ILE A 107 -19.08 8.09 -3.49
N SER A 108 -19.02 8.43 -2.20
CA SER A 108 -20.12 8.19 -1.24
C SER A 108 -21.41 8.90 -1.65
N ILE A 109 -21.33 10.14 -2.15
CA ILE A 109 -22.48 10.89 -2.68
C ILE A 109 -23.08 10.16 -3.88
N THR A 110 -22.25 9.80 -4.86
CA THR A 110 -22.73 9.26 -6.14
C THR A 110 -23.16 7.80 -6.09
N THR A 111 -22.79 7.07 -5.04
CA THR A 111 -23.26 5.71 -4.77
C THR A 111 -24.30 5.65 -3.66
N ALA A 112 -24.58 6.77 -2.98
CA ALA A 112 -25.38 6.84 -1.75
C ALA A 112 -24.89 5.87 -0.65
N ASP A 113 -23.59 5.57 -0.61
CA ASP A 113 -23.00 4.61 0.34
C ASP A 113 -22.08 5.34 1.32
N TRP A 114 -22.69 5.88 2.38
CA TRP A 114 -22.02 6.67 3.40
C TRP A 114 -21.36 5.84 4.50
N ILE A 115 -21.41 4.51 4.40
CA ILE A 115 -20.88 3.59 5.41
C ILE A 115 -19.63 2.90 4.87
N SER A 116 -19.74 2.24 3.72
CA SER A 116 -18.68 1.35 3.24
C SER A 116 -17.39 2.11 2.88
N PHE A 117 -17.50 3.24 2.18
CA PHE A 117 -16.31 3.98 1.72
C PHE A 117 -15.54 4.66 2.86
N PRO A 118 -16.21 5.33 3.84
CA PRO A 118 -15.54 5.76 5.06
C PRO A 118 -14.93 4.60 5.86
N MET A 119 -15.59 3.44 5.92
CA MET A 119 -15.02 2.25 6.58
C MET A 119 -13.75 1.75 5.89
N TYR A 120 -13.72 1.65 4.55
CA TYR A 120 -12.50 1.26 3.84
C TYR A 120 -11.35 2.23 4.07
N PHE A 121 -11.63 3.53 4.11
CA PHE A 121 -10.62 4.53 4.46
C PHE A 121 -10.13 4.35 5.90
N ALA A 122 -11.04 4.17 6.86
CA ALA A 122 -10.68 3.94 8.26
C ALA A 122 -9.82 2.67 8.40
N MET A 123 -10.20 1.57 7.75
CA MET A 123 -9.41 0.34 7.71
C MET A 123 -8.03 0.57 7.11
N ALA A 124 -7.94 1.21 5.94
CA ALA A 124 -6.66 1.51 5.29
C ALA A 124 -5.76 2.39 6.18
N LEU A 125 -6.31 3.45 6.77
CA LEU A 125 -5.58 4.34 7.67
C LEU A 125 -5.12 3.60 8.93
N SER A 126 -5.99 2.82 9.57
CA SER A 126 -5.66 2.03 10.76
C SER A 126 -4.57 1.00 10.45
N LEU A 127 -4.66 0.29 9.32
CA LEU A 127 -3.61 -0.64 8.89
C LEU A 127 -2.27 0.08 8.71
N ASN A 128 -2.24 1.22 8.03
CA ASN A 128 -1.00 1.98 7.84
C ASN A 128 -0.41 2.50 9.16
N ILE A 129 -1.25 2.95 10.10
CA ILE A 129 -0.82 3.40 11.43
C ILE A 129 -0.25 2.22 12.24
N LEU A 130 -0.98 1.10 12.34
CA LEU A 130 -0.55 -0.07 13.10
C LEU A 130 0.72 -0.69 12.52
N TYR A 131 0.83 -0.69 11.19
CA TYR A 131 1.94 -1.26 10.47
C TYR A 131 3.23 -0.46 10.66
N ASN A 132 3.18 0.88 10.52
CA ASN A 132 4.38 1.71 10.49
C ASN A 132 4.69 2.39 11.84
N LEU A 133 3.69 2.95 12.53
CA LEU A 133 3.92 3.86 13.65
C LEU A 133 4.08 3.13 14.99
N LYS A 134 4.92 3.70 15.88
CA LYS A 134 5.03 3.27 17.28
C LYS A 134 3.71 3.53 18.04
N PRO A 135 3.36 2.71 19.05
CA PRO A 135 4.15 1.61 19.62
C PRO A 135 4.05 0.27 18.86
N PHE A 136 3.17 0.16 17.87
CA PHE A 136 2.89 -1.09 17.18
C PHE A 136 4.01 -1.47 16.21
N ALA A 137 4.29 -0.62 15.21
CA ALA A 137 5.35 -0.79 14.21
C ALA A 137 5.46 -2.25 13.71
N LEU A 138 4.31 -2.85 13.36
CA LEU A 138 4.21 -4.28 13.04
C LEU A 138 5.05 -4.67 11.82
N ALA A 139 5.34 -3.73 10.91
CA ALA A 139 6.26 -3.90 9.79
C ALA A 139 7.65 -4.39 10.21
N ARG A 140 8.06 -4.16 11.48
CA ARG A 140 9.38 -4.52 12.01
C ARG A 140 9.33 -5.75 12.91
N LYS A 141 8.18 -6.44 13.01
CA LYS A 141 7.92 -7.50 13.99
C LYS A 141 7.32 -8.73 13.33
N ALA A 142 8.14 -9.76 13.12
CA ALA A 142 7.68 -11.08 12.75
C ALA A 142 6.72 -11.68 13.81
N PRO A 143 5.68 -12.43 13.40
CA PRO A 143 5.17 -12.66 12.05
C PRO A 143 4.06 -11.67 11.65
N TRP A 144 3.95 -10.52 12.33
CA TRP A 144 2.83 -9.59 12.17
C TRP A 144 2.89 -8.81 10.85
N ASP A 145 4.10 -8.59 10.34
CA ASP A 145 4.40 -8.14 8.99
C ASP A 145 3.64 -8.97 7.94
N LEU A 146 3.66 -10.31 8.05
CA LEU A 146 2.94 -11.20 7.13
C LEU A 146 1.41 -11.06 7.21
N LEU A 147 0.86 -10.75 8.37
CA LEU A 147 -0.60 -10.64 8.52
C LEU A 147 -1.12 -9.31 7.98
N PHE A 148 -0.39 -8.22 8.25
CA PHE A 148 -0.84 -6.87 7.94
C PHE A 148 -0.45 -6.41 6.53
N ALA A 149 0.65 -6.90 5.96
CA ALA A 149 1.04 -6.59 4.58
C ALA A 149 -0.07 -6.91 3.55
N PRO A 150 -0.64 -8.15 3.49
CA PRO A 150 -1.70 -8.46 2.53
C PRO A 150 -3.03 -7.76 2.86
N ALA A 151 -3.29 -7.42 4.13
CA ALA A 151 -4.55 -6.80 4.54
C ALA A 151 -4.83 -5.47 3.83
N GLY A 152 -3.79 -4.65 3.62
CA GLY A 152 -3.92 -3.39 2.86
C GLY A 152 -4.40 -3.61 1.43
N PHE A 153 -3.85 -4.62 0.75
CA PHE A 153 -4.25 -4.97 -0.62
C PHE A 153 -5.66 -5.57 -0.68
N LEU A 154 -6.08 -6.35 0.31
CA LEU A 154 -7.45 -6.87 0.38
C LEU A 154 -8.50 -5.77 0.58
N VAL A 155 -8.15 -4.66 1.24
CA VAL A 155 -9.00 -3.46 1.30
C VAL A 155 -9.19 -2.87 -0.09
N VAL A 156 -8.13 -2.80 -0.91
CA VAL A 156 -8.20 -2.32 -2.31
C VAL A 156 -9.15 -3.20 -3.14
N VAL A 157 -8.97 -4.52 -3.06
CA VAL A 157 -9.83 -5.50 -3.75
C VAL A 157 -11.30 -5.32 -3.35
N SER A 158 -11.57 -5.26 -2.05
CA SER A 158 -12.92 -5.16 -1.51
C SER A 158 -13.59 -3.84 -1.91
N PHE A 159 -12.84 -2.74 -1.86
CA PHE A 159 -13.28 -1.42 -2.29
C PHE A 159 -13.61 -1.40 -3.78
N ALA A 160 -12.73 -1.94 -4.63
CA ALA A 160 -12.92 -1.99 -6.08
C ALA A 160 -14.21 -2.76 -6.41
N CYS A 161 -14.41 -3.92 -5.76
CA CYS A 161 -15.62 -4.71 -5.94
C CYS A 161 -16.88 -3.94 -5.56
N ARG A 162 -16.85 -3.25 -4.41
CA ARG A 162 -17.97 -2.45 -3.92
C ARG A 162 -18.28 -1.26 -4.84
N LEU A 163 -17.26 -0.54 -5.28
CA LEU A 163 -17.40 0.64 -6.17
C LEU A 163 -18.05 0.28 -7.51
N HIS A 164 -17.67 -0.87 -8.07
CA HIS A 164 -18.13 -1.32 -9.39
C HIS A 164 -19.28 -2.32 -9.35
N GLN A 165 -19.80 -2.59 -8.14
CA GLN A 165 -20.90 -3.53 -7.89
C GLN A 165 -20.64 -4.91 -8.50
N VAL A 166 -19.39 -5.38 -8.44
CA VAL A 166 -19.03 -6.75 -8.81
C VAL A 166 -18.99 -7.63 -7.54
N PRO A 167 -19.25 -8.94 -7.67
CA PRO A 167 -19.17 -9.85 -6.54
C PRO A 167 -17.78 -9.81 -5.88
N GLN A 168 -17.75 -9.94 -4.55
CA GLN A 168 -16.49 -10.13 -3.83
C GLN A 168 -15.86 -11.46 -4.27
N PRO A 169 -14.51 -11.54 -4.32
CA PRO A 169 -13.83 -12.77 -4.70
C PRO A 169 -14.20 -13.93 -3.76
N ASN A 170 -14.37 -15.12 -4.34
CA ASN A 170 -14.49 -16.35 -3.57
C ASN A 170 -13.10 -16.83 -3.08
N THR A 171 -13.03 -18.00 -2.47
CA THR A 171 -11.81 -18.51 -1.83
C THR A 171 -10.59 -18.57 -2.76
N GLY A 172 -10.76 -18.97 -4.03
CA GLY A 172 -9.64 -19.12 -4.97
C GLY A 172 -8.92 -17.80 -5.26
N PRO A 173 -9.59 -16.78 -5.84
CA PRO A 173 -8.98 -15.47 -6.06
C PRO A 173 -8.52 -14.79 -4.77
N CYS A 174 -9.19 -15.01 -3.63
CA CYS A 174 -8.70 -14.53 -2.33
C CYS A 174 -7.32 -15.12 -1.99
N LEU A 175 -7.13 -16.43 -2.15
CA LEU A 175 -5.83 -17.07 -1.94
C LEU A 175 -4.78 -16.52 -2.91
N PHE A 176 -5.15 -16.29 -4.18
CA PHE A 176 -4.28 -15.65 -5.17
C PHE A 176 -3.84 -14.25 -4.72
N TYR A 177 -4.76 -13.39 -4.28
CA TYR A 177 -4.41 -12.03 -3.82
C TYR A 177 -3.51 -12.04 -2.58
N ILE A 178 -3.84 -12.88 -1.59
CA ILE A 178 -3.04 -12.99 -0.35
C ILE A 178 -1.63 -13.50 -0.66
N SER A 179 -1.52 -14.58 -1.43
CA SER A 179 -0.23 -15.17 -1.78
C SER A 179 0.61 -14.25 -2.68
N SER A 180 -0.01 -13.51 -3.59
CA SER A 180 0.66 -12.49 -4.41
C SER A 180 1.19 -11.33 -3.55
N ALA A 181 0.40 -10.85 -2.60
CA ALA A 181 0.79 -9.75 -1.72
C ALA A 181 1.95 -10.18 -0.81
N LEU A 182 1.87 -11.38 -0.24
CA LEU A 182 2.94 -11.96 0.55
C LEU A 182 4.21 -12.22 -0.28
N THR A 183 4.08 -12.67 -1.53
CA THR A 183 5.22 -12.86 -2.42
C THR A 183 5.95 -11.55 -2.66
N SER A 184 5.22 -10.48 -3.01
CA SER A 184 5.81 -9.15 -3.20
C SER A 184 6.44 -8.60 -1.92
N HIS A 185 5.78 -8.79 -0.76
CA HIS A 185 6.29 -8.37 0.54
C HIS A 185 7.60 -9.08 0.88
N MET A 186 7.62 -10.41 0.79
CA MET A 186 8.80 -11.23 1.11
C MET A 186 9.96 -11.00 0.14
N LEU A 187 9.70 -10.70 -1.14
CA LEU A 187 10.75 -10.32 -2.08
C LEU A 187 11.43 -9.01 -1.66
N GLY A 188 10.65 -8.02 -1.19
CA GLY A 188 11.18 -6.78 -0.65
C GLY A 188 12.00 -7.00 0.62
N GLU A 189 11.47 -7.79 1.56
CA GLU A 189 12.22 -8.11 2.77
C GLU A 189 13.51 -8.89 2.46
N LEU A 190 13.48 -9.83 1.53
CA LEU A 190 14.63 -10.62 1.10
C LEU A 190 15.78 -9.73 0.60
N SER A 191 15.46 -8.70 -0.20
CA SER A 191 16.46 -7.74 -0.68
C SER A 191 17.06 -6.89 0.43
N ASP A 192 16.29 -6.64 1.50
CA ASP A 192 16.69 -5.77 2.60
C ASP A 192 17.30 -6.52 3.80
N VAL A 193 17.28 -7.87 3.84
CA VAL A 193 17.75 -8.67 5.01
C VAL A 193 19.12 -8.26 5.52
N ASP A 194 20.12 -8.12 4.65
CA ASP A 194 21.50 -7.80 5.07
C ASP A 194 21.61 -6.40 5.68
N TYR A 195 20.75 -5.48 5.24
CA TYR A 195 20.71 -4.12 5.72
C TYR A 195 19.88 -4.02 7.01
N ASP A 196 18.73 -4.66 7.07
CA ASP A 196 17.79 -4.57 8.18
C ASP A 196 18.27 -5.28 9.45
N ALA A 197 19.04 -6.38 9.31
CA ALA A 197 19.50 -7.18 10.45
C ALA A 197 20.45 -6.41 11.41
N PRO A 198 21.49 -5.69 10.94
CA PRO A 198 22.35 -4.87 11.80
C PRO A 198 21.63 -3.77 12.58
N TYR A 199 20.54 -3.21 12.04
CA TYR A 199 19.75 -2.15 12.68
C TYR A 199 18.63 -2.69 13.60
N GLY A 200 18.61 -3.99 13.87
CA GLY A 200 17.72 -4.61 14.84
C GLY A 200 16.25 -4.70 14.40
N LYS A 201 15.95 -4.50 13.12
CA LYS A 201 14.62 -4.83 12.57
C LYS A 201 14.45 -6.36 12.61
N ARG A 202 13.29 -6.82 13.07
CA ARG A 202 12.97 -8.25 13.21
C ARG A 202 11.84 -8.63 12.26
N THR A 203 12.02 -8.35 10.98
CA THR A 203 11.10 -8.80 9.92
C THR A 203 11.11 -10.31 9.80
N THR A 204 10.12 -10.89 9.11
CA THR A 204 10.04 -12.34 8.90
C THR A 204 11.27 -12.83 8.17
N ALA A 205 11.72 -12.15 7.11
CA ALA A 205 12.90 -12.59 6.37
C ALA A 205 14.18 -12.56 7.22
N VAL A 206 14.33 -11.59 8.14
CA VAL A 206 15.43 -11.58 9.11
C VAL A 206 15.30 -12.74 10.11
N ALA A 207 14.08 -13.04 10.57
CA ALA A 207 13.83 -14.08 11.56
C ALA A 207 14.08 -15.51 11.01
N ILE A 208 13.67 -15.80 9.78
CA ILE A 208 13.82 -17.13 9.16
C ILE A 208 15.08 -17.25 8.28
N GLY A 209 15.71 -16.12 7.93
CA GLY A 209 16.88 -16.07 7.06
C GLY A 209 16.56 -16.22 5.57
N LYS A 210 17.56 -15.90 4.72
CA LYS A 210 17.41 -15.82 3.26
C LYS A 210 16.97 -17.13 2.61
N THR A 211 17.58 -18.26 2.99
CA THR A 211 17.29 -19.56 2.38
C THR A 211 15.82 -19.96 2.58
N TYR A 212 15.33 -19.87 3.82
CA TYR A 212 13.93 -20.21 4.12
C TYR A 212 12.95 -19.18 3.57
N THR A 213 13.37 -17.91 3.44
CA THR A 213 12.60 -16.87 2.74
C THR A 213 12.37 -17.24 1.27
N CYS A 214 13.41 -17.71 0.56
CA CYS A 214 13.27 -18.18 -0.83
C CYS A 214 12.32 -19.39 -0.94
N VAL A 215 12.43 -20.35 -0.03
CA VAL A 215 11.53 -21.52 0.01
C VAL A 215 10.08 -21.09 0.27
N PHE A 216 9.87 -20.15 1.19
CA PHE A 216 8.55 -19.62 1.51
C PHE A 216 7.93 -18.87 0.33
N ILE A 217 8.71 -18.04 -0.37
CA ILE A 217 8.28 -17.39 -1.62
C ILE A 217 7.88 -18.44 -2.66
N GLY A 218 8.68 -19.49 -2.85
CA GLY A 218 8.35 -20.59 -3.76
C GLY A 218 7.01 -21.26 -3.41
N ALA A 219 6.76 -21.51 -2.13
CA ALA A 219 5.49 -22.07 -1.66
C ALA A 219 4.30 -21.13 -1.92
N LEU A 220 4.47 -19.82 -1.68
CA LEU A 220 3.43 -18.82 -1.98
C LEU A 220 3.11 -18.76 -3.47
N ILE A 221 4.11 -18.85 -4.33
CA ILE A 221 3.91 -18.90 -5.80
C ILE A 221 3.11 -20.15 -6.19
N LEU A 222 3.40 -21.32 -5.60
CA LEU A 222 2.62 -22.54 -5.89
C LEU A 222 1.14 -22.39 -5.48
N VAL A 223 0.86 -21.70 -4.37
CA VAL A 223 -0.52 -21.42 -3.92
C VAL A 223 -1.30 -20.55 -4.91
N GLN A 224 -0.62 -19.70 -5.71
CA GLN A 224 -1.28 -18.86 -6.72
C GLN A 224 -1.90 -19.66 -7.87
N PHE A 225 -1.56 -20.94 -8.02
CA PHE A 225 -2.08 -21.84 -9.06
C PHE A 225 -3.17 -22.81 -8.57
N LEU A 226 -3.61 -22.67 -7.30
CA LEU A 226 -4.71 -23.44 -6.71
C LEU A 226 -6.07 -22.75 -6.95
#